data_AF-A0A2S0P7M4-F1
#
_entry.id   AF-A0A2S0P7M4-F1
#
_cell.length_a   1.000
_cell.length_b   1.000
_cell.length_c   1.000
_cell.angle_alpha   90.00
_cell.angle_beta   90.00
_cell.angle_gamma   90.00
#
_symmetry.space_group_name_H-M   'P 1'
#
loop_
_entity.id
_entity.type
_entity.pdbx_description
1 polymer ?
#
loop_
_entity_poly.entity_id
_entity_poly.type
_entity_poly.pdbx_seq_one_letter_code
_entity_poly.pdbx_strand_id
1 'polypeptide(L)'
;MLCPDDNHVAPSLAEVRSLAQRCLGKFSRHAMSLIGAHGISLPPALDLFGTSEGNMAIHGAHPDADLIDAVLCCDIQAAQYFKEAEVLFETVRTLETSSACAPRQDNERFHIGLTTTGPVAYFTTGA
;
A
#
# COMPACT_ATOMS: atom_id res chain seq x y z
N MET A 1 -35.65 -18.45 -19.57
CA MET A 1 -35.04 -17.50 -18.63
C MET A 1 -34.11 -18.32 -17.74
N LEU A 2 -32.86 -18.46 -18.15
CA LEU A 2 -31.82 -19.14 -17.37
C LEU A 2 -31.09 -18.05 -16.60
N CYS A 3 -31.20 -18.04 -15.28
CA CYS A 3 -30.29 -17.27 -14.44
C CYS A 3 -28.88 -17.84 -14.65
N PRO A 4 -27.85 -17.02 -14.85
CA PRO A 4 -26.49 -17.54 -14.89
C PRO A 4 -26.13 -18.10 -13.50
N ASP A 5 -25.54 -19.29 -13.51
CA ASP A 5 -24.81 -19.88 -12.38
C ASP A 5 -23.58 -19.01 -12.09
N ASP A 6 -23.78 -17.88 -11.42
CA ASP A 6 -22.69 -17.05 -10.88
C ASP A 6 -22.18 -17.68 -9.58
N ASN A 7 -21.55 -18.85 -9.69
CA ASN A 7 -20.76 -19.42 -8.60
C ASN A 7 -19.40 -18.71 -8.48
N HIS A 8 -19.39 -17.38 -8.57
CA HIS A 8 -18.27 -16.54 -8.17
C HIS A 8 -18.26 -16.47 -6.65
N VAL A 9 -17.65 -17.47 -6.02
CA VAL A 9 -17.35 -17.42 -4.59
C VAL A 9 -16.40 -16.24 -4.40
N ALA A 10 -16.90 -15.15 -3.79
CA ALA A 10 -16.05 -14.02 -3.43
C ALA A 10 -14.88 -14.52 -2.57
N PRO A 11 -13.64 -14.04 -2.80
CA PRO A 11 -12.48 -14.52 -2.07
C PRO A 11 -12.68 -14.26 -0.57
N SER A 12 -12.30 -15.24 0.25
CA SER A 12 -12.37 -15.12 1.69
C SER A 12 -11.43 -14.03 2.21
N LEU A 13 -11.74 -13.43 3.35
CA LEU A 13 -10.88 -12.44 4.00
C LEU A 13 -9.43 -12.94 4.18
N ALA A 14 -9.25 -14.22 4.49
CA ALA A 14 -7.94 -14.83 4.64
C ALA A 14 -7.15 -14.86 3.30
N GLU A 15 -7.81 -15.19 2.20
CA GLU A 15 -7.20 -15.19 0.86
C GLU A 15 -6.81 -13.78 0.42
N VAL A 16 -7.70 -12.80 0.60
CA VAL A 16 -7.43 -11.40 0.26
C VAL A 16 -6.28 -10.86 1.13
N ARG A 17 -6.26 -11.14 2.45
CA ARG A 17 -5.13 -10.75 3.32
C ARG A 17 -3.82 -11.39 2.87
N SER A 18 -3.83 -12.67 2.51
CA SER A 18 -2.64 -13.36 2.02
C SER A 18 -2.13 -12.73 0.72
N LEU A 19 -3.03 -12.35 -0.19
CA LEU A 19 -2.67 -11.66 -1.42
C LEU A 19 -2.13 -10.24 -1.16
N ALA A 20 -2.77 -9.48 -0.26
CA ALA A 20 -2.34 -8.14 0.16
C ALA A 20 -0.89 -8.17 0.71
N GLN A 21 -0.58 -9.13 1.58
CA GLN A 21 0.76 -9.29 2.14
C GLN A 21 1.81 -9.67 1.08
N ARG A 22 1.44 -10.49 0.08
CA ARG A 22 2.32 -10.78 -1.06
C ARG A 22 2.62 -9.54 -1.90
N CYS A 23 1.61 -8.71 -2.18
CA CYS A 23 1.78 -7.46 -2.91
C CYS A 23 2.62 -6.45 -2.11
N LEU A 24 2.39 -6.31 -0.81
CA LEU A 24 3.23 -5.50 0.08
C LEU A 24 4.71 -5.93 0.03
N GLY A 25 4.96 -7.24 0.06
CA GLY A 25 6.31 -7.78 -0.07
C GLY A 25 6.95 -7.52 -1.44
N LYS A 26 6.19 -7.56 -2.54
CA LYS A 26 6.68 -7.21 -3.88
C LYS A 26 7.07 -5.72 -3.95
N PHE A 27 6.16 -4.86 -3.51
CA PHE A 27 6.39 -3.42 -3.42
C PHE A 27 7.67 -3.13 -2.61
N SER A 28 7.76 -3.66 -1.39
CA SER A 28 8.89 -3.43 -0.50
C SER A 28 10.22 -3.87 -1.10
N ARG A 29 10.31 -5.06 -1.70
CA ARG A 29 11.56 -5.52 -2.33
C ARG A 29 11.98 -4.61 -3.48
N HIS A 30 11.03 -4.20 -4.33
CA HIS A 30 11.31 -3.30 -5.45
C HIS A 30 11.75 -1.92 -4.97
N ALA A 31 11.01 -1.33 -4.03
CA ALA A 31 11.31 -0.03 -3.45
C ALA A 31 12.68 -0.02 -2.75
N MET A 32 12.97 -1.02 -1.90
CA MET A 32 14.26 -1.15 -1.22
C MET A 32 15.42 -1.32 -2.20
N SER A 33 15.20 -2.03 -3.32
CA SER A 33 16.20 -2.17 -4.38
C SER A 33 16.48 -0.84 -5.08
N LEU A 34 15.45 -0.06 -5.40
CA LEU A 34 15.59 1.25 -6.03
C LEU A 34 16.35 2.21 -5.12
N ILE A 35 15.86 2.45 -3.90
CA ILE A 35 16.48 3.42 -2.99
C ILE A 35 17.92 3.01 -2.62
N GLY A 36 18.17 1.70 -2.45
CA GLY A 36 19.50 1.17 -2.16
C GLY A 36 20.49 1.35 -3.32
N ALA A 37 20.04 1.23 -4.57
CA ALA A 37 20.86 1.50 -5.75
C ALA A 37 21.29 2.97 -5.85
N HIS A 38 20.55 3.87 -5.21
CA HIS A 38 20.82 5.30 -5.13
C HIS A 38 21.48 5.74 -3.81
N GLY A 39 21.92 4.79 -2.98
CA GLY A 39 22.65 5.07 -1.74
C GLY A 39 21.77 5.59 -0.58
N ILE A 40 20.45 5.52 -0.72
CA ILE A 40 19.51 5.87 0.34
C ILE A 40 19.41 4.69 1.31
N SER A 41 19.54 4.97 2.61
CA SER A 41 19.47 3.97 3.67
C SER A 41 18.32 4.25 4.64
N LEU A 42 17.74 3.18 5.19
CA LEU A 42 16.90 3.27 6.39
C LEU A 42 17.77 2.98 7.63
N PRO A 43 17.60 3.67 8.77
CA PRO A 43 16.63 4.74 9.07
C PRO A 43 17.05 6.16 8.59
N PRO A 44 16.11 7.14 8.56
CA PRO A 44 14.73 7.08 9.05
C PRO A 44 13.81 6.18 8.21
N ALA A 45 12.70 5.73 8.80
CA ALA A 45 11.70 4.98 8.04
C ALA A 45 11.11 5.86 6.94
N LEU A 46 10.78 5.25 5.81
CA LEU A 46 10.13 5.92 4.69
C LEU A 46 8.64 5.65 4.76
N ASP A 47 7.82 6.69 4.91
CA ASP A 47 6.37 6.58 4.88
C ASP A 47 5.84 7.06 3.53
N LEU A 48 5.04 6.23 2.87
CA LEU A 48 4.52 6.47 1.53
C LEU A 48 3.00 6.40 1.55
N PHE A 49 2.34 7.35 0.88
CA PHE A 49 0.89 7.37 0.75
C PHE A 49 0.46 7.57 -0.70
N GLY A 50 -0.75 7.12 -1.02
CA GLY A 50 -1.36 7.33 -2.33
C GLY A 50 -1.85 8.78 -2.49
N THR A 51 -1.60 9.38 -3.66
CA THR A 51 -2.17 10.68 -4.03
C THR A 51 -3.48 10.50 -4.80
N SER A 52 -4.28 11.57 -4.91
CA SER A 52 -5.52 11.57 -5.69
C SER A 52 -5.30 11.31 -7.19
N GLU A 53 -4.08 11.52 -7.68
CA GLU A 53 -3.70 11.29 -9.08
C GLU A 53 -3.29 9.83 -9.35
N GLY A 54 -3.32 8.97 -8.33
CA GLY A 54 -2.93 7.56 -8.44
C GLY A 54 -1.41 7.34 -8.35
N ASN A 55 -0.65 8.39 -8.04
CA ASN A 55 0.78 8.32 -7.76
C ASN A 55 1.03 8.06 -6.27
N MET A 56 2.31 7.92 -5.93
CA MET A 56 2.78 7.84 -4.56
C MET A 56 3.47 9.14 -4.16
N ALA A 57 3.44 9.46 -2.87
CA ALA A 57 4.23 10.56 -2.31
C ALA A 57 4.79 10.16 -0.94
N ILE A 58 5.87 10.84 -0.56
CA ILE A 58 6.51 10.67 0.75
C ILE A 58 5.75 11.48 1.78
N HIS A 59 5.47 10.88 2.92
CA HIS A 59 4.97 11.56 4.10
C HIS A 59 6.10 11.70 5.14
N GLY A 60 6.22 12.89 5.72
CA GLY A 60 7.25 13.22 6.70
C GLY A 60 8.54 13.80 6.10
N ALA A 61 9.60 13.85 6.91
CA ALA A 61 10.84 14.57 6.62
C ALA A 61 12.05 13.63 6.53
N HIS A 62 12.07 12.76 5.51
CA HIS A 62 13.27 11.99 5.20
C HIS A 62 14.37 12.93 4.63
N PRO A 63 15.63 12.84 5.06
CA PRO A 63 16.71 13.70 4.56
C PRO A 63 16.85 13.68 3.03
N ASP A 64 16.67 12.51 2.44
CA ASP A 64 16.73 12.28 0.99
C ASP A 64 15.37 12.35 0.28
N ALA A 65 14.38 13.09 0.82
CA ALA A 65 13.02 13.11 0.29
C ALA A 65 12.95 13.42 -1.22
N ASP A 66 13.66 14.45 -1.69
CA ASP A 66 13.66 14.82 -3.11
C ASP A 66 14.22 13.71 -4.01
N LEU A 67 15.26 13.02 -3.54
CA LEU A 67 15.87 11.91 -4.29
C LEU A 67 14.93 10.70 -4.30
N ILE A 68 14.33 10.36 -3.16
CA ILE A 68 13.34 9.28 -3.07
C ILE A 68 12.14 9.58 -3.98
N ASP A 69 11.66 10.82 -4.01
CA ASP A 69 10.56 11.21 -4.89
C ASP A 69 10.92 10.96 -6.37
N ALA A 70 12.11 11.41 -6.78
CA ALA A 70 12.59 11.24 -8.15
C ALA A 70 12.84 9.78 -8.56
N VAL A 71 13.32 8.92 -7.65
CA VAL A 71 13.73 7.54 -8.00
C VAL A 71 12.69 6.48 -7.67
N LEU A 72 11.80 6.74 -6.70
CA LEU A 72 10.78 5.79 -6.25
C LEU A 72 9.38 6.24 -6.62
N CYS A 73 9.00 7.49 -6.33
CA CYS A 73 7.63 7.96 -6.58
C CYS A 73 7.34 8.18 -8.07
N CYS A 74 8.36 8.45 -8.88
CA CYS A 74 8.26 8.47 -10.34
C CYS A 74 8.47 7.10 -11.03
N ASP A 75 8.78 6.03 -10.28
CA ASP A 75 8.96 4.70 -10.86
C ASP A 75 7.61 4.02 -11.13
N ILE A 76 7.33 3.73 -12.40
CA ILE A 76 6.04 3.18 -12.86
C ILE A 76 5.75 1.82 -12.19
N GLN A 77 6.77 0.98 -12.02
CA GLN A 77 6.59 -0.35 -11.46
C GLN A 77 6.33 -0.28 -9.94
N ALA A 78 7.00 0.63 -9.23
CA ALA A 78 6.73 0.92 -7.83
C ALA A 78 5.29 1.42 -7.63
N ALA A 79 4.85 2.39 -8.46
CA ALA A 79 3.48 2.91 -8.41
C ALA A 79 2.43 1.80 -8.66
N GLN A 80 2.67 0.90 -9.61
CA GLN A 80 1.80 -0.25 -9.86
C GLN A 80 1.73 -1.18 -8.64
N TYR A 81 2.86 -1.58 -8.07
CA TYR A 81 2.88 -2.46 -6.89
C TYR A 81 2.25 -1.81 -5.66
N PHE A 82 2.44 -0.51 -5.47
CA PHE A 82 1.77 0.23 -4.42
C PHE A 82 0.27 0.22 -4.62
N LYS A 83 -0.21 0.51 -5.83
CA LYS A 83 -1.65 0.55 -6.13
C LYS A 83 -2.31 -0.82 -5.97
N GLU A 84 -1.64 -1.89 -6.39
CA GLU A 84 -2.10 -3.26 -6.14
C GLU A 84 -2.24 -3.55 -4.63
N ALA A 85 -1.22 -3.17 -3.83
CA ALA A 85 -1.28 -3.34 -2.38
C ALA A 85 -2.41 -2.51 -1.78
N GLU A 86 -2.53 -1.23 -2.15
CA GLU A 86 -3.58 -0.32 -1.69
C GLU A 86 -4.97 -0.91 -1.93
N VAL A 87 -5.29 -1.31 -3.16
CA VAL A 87 -6.61 -1.87 -3.50
C VAL A 87 -6.92 -3.13 -2.68
N LEU A 88 -5.92 -3.99 -2.46
CA LEU A 88 -6.11 -5.20 -1.67
C LEU A 88 -6.31 -4.89 -0.18
N PHE A 89 -5.54 -3.97 0.41
CA PHE A 89 -5.73 -3.56 1.80
C PHE A 89 -7.04 -2.80 2.00
N GLU A 90 -7.48 -2.02 1.02
CA GLU A 90 -8.80 -1.38 0.98
C GLU A 90 -9.93 -2.42 0.98
N THR A 91 -9.75 -3.50 0.22
CA THR A 91 -10.69 -4.62 0.19
C THR A 91 -10.70 -5.35 1.54
N VAL A 92 -9.53 -5.63 2.13
CA VAL A 92 -9.41 -6.21 3.47
C VAL A 92 -10.15 -5.35 4.50
N ARG A 93 -9.90 -4.04 4.51
CA ARG A 93 -10.55 -3.09 5.42
C ARG A 93 -12.06 -3.08 5.25
N THR A 94 -12.55 -3.09 4.00
CA THR A 94 -13.98 -3.13 3.70
C THR A 94 -14.66 -4.39 4.24
N LEU A 95 -14.02 -5.55 4.07
CA LEU A 95 -14.53 -6.84 4.58
C LEU A 95 -14.49 -6.89 6.13
N GLU A 96 -13.48 -6.29 6.75
CA GLU A 96 -13.37 -6.19 8.21
C GLU A 96 -14.43 -5.25 8.80
N THR A 97 -14.61 -4.05 8.23
CA THR A 97 -15.65 -3.10 8.65
C THR A 97 -17.05 -3.65 8.49
N SER A 98 -17.32 -4.35 7.37
CA SER A 98 -18.61 -5.00 7.13
C SER A 98 -18.94 -6.07 8.17
N SER A 99 -17.93 -6.71 8.75
CA SER A 99 -18.10 -7.74 9.79
C SER A 99 -18.08 -7.18 11.22
N ALA A 100 -17.47 -6.01 11.45
CA ALA A 100 -17.24 -5.44 12.78
C ALA A 100 -18.18 -4.29 13.18
N CYS A 101 -19.10 -3.83 12.31
CA CYS A 101 -19.94 -2.63 12.53
C CYS A 101 -19.15 -1.38 12.95
N ALA A 102 -17.87 -1.30 12.59
CA ALA A 102 -17.01 -0.16 12.91
C ALA A 102 -16.95 0.77 11.69
N PRO A 103 -17.53 1.98 11.75
CA PRO A 103 -17.58 2.88 10.60
C PRO A 103 -16.18 3.29 10.16
N ARG A 104 -15.97 3.31 8.84
CA ARG A 104 -14.78 3.89 8.21
C ARG A 104 -14.76 5.40 8.47
N GLN A 105 -13.58 5.97 8.70
CA GLN A 105 -13.47 7.43 8.83
C GLN A 105 -13.31 8.05 7.44
N ASP A 106 -14.02 9.16 7.18
CA ASP A 106 -14.18 9.75 5.83
C ASP A 106 -12.88 10.26 5.17
N ASN A 107 -11.75 10.27 5.89
CA ASN A 107 -10.46 10.79 5.42
C ASN A 107 -9.27 9.86 5.70
N GLU A 108 -9.53 8.58 5.95
CA GLU A 108 -8.45 7.59 6.08
C GLU A 108 -7.75 7.36 4.75
N ARG A 109 -6.42 7.47 4.77
CA ARG A 109 -5.55 7.15 3.65
C ARG A 109 -4.74 5.91 3.93
N PHE A 110 -4.46 5.16 2.87
CA PHE A 110 -3.57 4.02 2.92
C PHE A 110 -2.11 4.47 2.88
N HIS A 111 -1.31 3.90 3.77
CA HIS A 111 0.12 4.17 3.89
C HIS A 111 0.92 2.86 3.88
N ILE A 112 2.12 2.93 3.32
CA ILE A 112 3.15 1.91 3.48
C ILE A 112 4.39 2.54 4.12
N GLY A 113 4.69 2.12 5.35
CA GLY A 113 5.95 2.41 6.01
C GLY A 113 7.01 1.36 5.67
N LEU A 114 8.12 1.76 5.06
CA LEU A 114 9.31 0.94 4.89
C LEU A 114 10.24 1.16 6.08
N THR A 115 10.48 0.10 6.84
CA THR A 115 11.34 0.11 8.03
C THR A 115 12.50 -0.88 7.87
N THR A 116 13.51 -0.79 8.75
CA THR A 116 14.59 -1.78 8.82
C THR A 116 14.11 -3.19 9.17
N THR A 117 12.91 -3.32 9.74
CA THR A 117 12.30 -4.62 10.09
C THR A 117 11.34 -5.16 9.03
N GLY A 118 11.09 -4.40 7.96
CA GLY A 118 10.16 -4.75 6.89
C GLY A 118 9.07 -3.71 6.65
N PRO A 119 8.20 -3.97 5.66
CA PRO A 119 7.11 -3.06 5.32
C PRO A 119 5.92 -3.19 6.28
N VAL A 120 5.27 -2.06 6.56
CA VAL A 120 4.06 -1.98 7.37
C VAL A 120 2.99 -1.26 6.55
N ALA A 121 1.86 -1.91 6.34
CA ALA A 121 0.69 -1.30 5.73
C ALA A 121 -0.29 -0.85 6.82
N TYR A 122 -0.77 0.38 6.75
CA TYR A 122 -1.70 0.93 7.72
C TYR A 122 -2.58 2.01 7.12
N PHE A 123 -3.60 2.41 7.87
CA PHE A 123 -4.45 3.53 7.51
C PHE A 123 -4.38 4.58 8.61
N THR A 124 -4.32 5.84 8.21
CA THR A 124 -4.41 6.97 9.14
C THR A 124 -5.29 8.05 8.53
N THR A 125 -6.01 8.77 9.37
CA THR A 125 -6.56 10.06 8.97
C THR A 125 -5.42 11.06 8.82
N GLY A 126 -5.46 11.87 7.76
CA GLY A 126 -4.54 13.00 7.63
C GLY A 126 -4.66 13.92 8.85
N ALA A 127 -3.51 14.32 9.38
CA ALA A 127 -3.41 15.44 10.31
C ALA A 127 -3.76 16.76 9.62
#